data_AF-A0A645DZQ1-F1
#
_entry.id   AF-A0A645DZQ1-F1
#
_cell.length_a   1.000
_cell.length_b   1.000
_cell.length_c   1.000
_cell.angle_alpha   90.00
_cell.angle_beta   90.00
_cell.angle_gamma   90.00
#
_symmetry.space_group_name_H-M   'P 1'
#
loop_
_entity.id
_entity.type
_entity.pdbx_description
1 polymer ?
#
loop_
_entity_poly.entity_id
_entity_poly.type
_entity_poly.pdbx_seq_one_letter_code
_entity_poly.pdbx_strand_id
1 'polypeptide(L)'
;MREEFNSALAHSLYYSLEGKPGMEDCLHGDVVAWGAAAQLALDGQMDKARSLLQLLRAIGTRCSLKEMGADLNSPAILSAIRESEHKPDMSFLPYPISADMILDAVLLVERMAEEV
;
A
#
# COMPACT_ATOMS: atom_id res chain seq x y z
N MET A 1 -21.01 10.33 -7.27
CA MET A 1 -19.72 10.34 -6.54
C MET A 1 -18.63 10.36 -7.62
N ARG A 2 -17.66 11.27 -7.56
CA ARG A 2 -16.59 11.29 -8.58
C ARG A 2 -15.58 10.21 -8.18
N GLU A 3 -15.29 9.27 -9.08
CA GLU A 3 -14.41 8.10 -8.80
C GLU A 3 -13.01 8.53 -8.35
N GLU A 4 -12.55 9.67 -8.84
CA GLU A 4 -11.30 10.35 -8.52
C GLU A 4 -11.05 10.60 -7.03
N PHE A 5 -12.07 10.55 -6.16
CA PHE A 5 -11.94 10.79 -4.72
C PHE A 5 -11.94 9.51 -3.87
N ASN A 6 -12.18 8.35 -4.47
CA ASN A 6 -12.56 7.16 -3.71
C ASN A 6 -11.40 6.19 -3.45
N SER A 7 -10.29 6.36 -4.15
CA SER A 7 -9.33 5.27 -4.36
C SER A 7 -7.91 5.58 -3.82
N ALA A 8 -7.45 6.83 -4.00
CA ALA A 8 -6.20 7.41 -3.46
C ALA A 8 -4.96 6.49 -3.56
N LEU A 9 -4.05 6.51 -2.57
CA LEU A 9 -2.83 5.71 -2.59
C LEU A 9 -3.12 4.20 -2.57
N ALA A 10 -4.12 3.76 -1.81
CA ALA A 10 -4.39 2.35 -1.60
C ALA A 10 -4.63 1.60 -2.93
N HIS A 11 -5.44 2.18 -3.82
CA HIS A 11 -5.66 1.60 -5.14
C HIS A 11 -4.50 1.87 -6.10
N SER A 12 -3.84 3.03 -5.99
CA SER A 12 -2.65 3.33 -6.80
C SER A 12 -1.55 2.30 -6.60
N LEU A 13 -1.33 1.86 -5.35
CA LEU A 13 -0.42 0.76 -5.01
C LEU A 13 -0.87 -0.56 -5.65
N TYR A 14 -2.16 -0.92 -5.54
CA TYR A 14 -2.70 -2.11 -6.19
C TYR A 14 -2.43 -2.10 -7.70
N TYR A 15 -2.82 -1.03 -8.41
CA TYR A 15 -2.65 -0.93 -9.87
C TYR A 15 -1.18 -0.86 -10.31
N SER A 16 -0.26 -0.50 -9.41
CA SER A 16 1.17 -0.53 -9.71
C SER A 16 1.79 -1.90 -9.48
N LEU A 17 1.32 -2.63 -8.46
CA LEU A 17 1.84 -3.95 -8.07
C LEU A 17 1.20 -5.10 -8.86
N GLU A 18 0.02 -4.88 -9.44
CA GLU A 18 -0.67 -5.85 -10.28
C GLU A 18 0.25 -6.35 -11.41
N GLY A 19 0.40 -7.67 -11.52
CA GLY A 19 1.25 -8.32 -12.52
C GLY A 19 2.76 -8.26 -12.25
N LYS A 20 3.20 -7.77 -11.07
CA LYS A 20 4.60 -7.85 -10.65
C LYS A 20 4.92 -9.24 -10.06
N PRO A 21 6.19 -9.70 -10.12
CA PRO A 21 6.58 -10.99 -9.57
C PRO A 21 6.21 -11.13 -8.10
N GLY A 22 5.51 -12.22 -7.75
CA GLY A 22 5.05 -12.49 -6.40
C GLY A 22 3.66 -11.92 -6.07
N MET A 23 3.01 -11.24 -7.01
CA MET A 23 1.66 -10.68 -6.82
C MET A 23 0.57 -11.47 -7.57
N GLU A 24 0.91 -12.57 -8.25
CA GLU A 24 0.03 -13.28 -9.17
C GLU A 24 -1.22 -13.88 -8.48
N ASP A 25 -1.06 -14.36 -7.25
CA ASP A 25 -2.13 -14.99 -6.45
C ASP A 25 -2.66 -14.06 -5.34
N CYS A 26 -2.37 -12.76 -5.42
CA CYS A 26 -2.87 -11.78 -4.47
C CYS A 26 -4.28 -11.35 -4.83
N LEU A 27 -5.20 -11.47 -3.87
CA LEU A 27 -6.55 -10.95 -4.05
C LEU A 27 -6.51 -9.42 -3.99
N HIS A 28 -7.33 -8.77 -4.83
CA HIS A 28 -7.45 -7.31 -4.87
C HIS A 28 -7.67 -6.71 -3.46
N GLY A 29 -8.55 -7.33 -2.67
CA GLY A 29 -8.85 -6.89 -1.31
C GLY A 29 -7.65 -6.95 -0.35
N ASP A 30 -6.76 -7.93 -0.49
CA ASP A 30 -5.57 -8.06 0.36
C ASP A 30 -4.63 -6.87 0.12
N VAL A 31 -4.35 -6.57 -1.15
CA VAL A 31 -3.44 -5.50 -1.56
C VAL A 31 -4.01 -4.14 -1.23
N VAL A 32 -5.30 -3.90 -1.47
CA VAL A 32 -5.94 -2.62 -1.15
C VAL A 32 -6.04 -2.40 0.36
N ALA A 33 -6.30 -3.45 1.15
CA ALA A 33 -6.36 -3.34 2.61
C ALA A 33 -4.99 -2.97 3.21
N TRP A 34 -3.92 -3.63 2.76
CA TRP A 34 -2.54 -3.25 3.09
C TRP A 34 -2.20 -1.83 2.60
N GLY A 35 -2.60 -1.50 1.36
CA GLY A 35 -2.43 -0.16 0.79
C GLY A 35 -3.15 0.94 1.59
N ALA A 36 -4.28 0.62 2.23
CA ALA A 36 -4.96 1.54 3.14
C ALA A 36 -4.17 1.79 4.43
N ALA A 37 -3.43 0.80 4.94
CA ALA A 37 -2.49 1.03 6.04
C ALA A 37 -1.34 1.95 5.58
N ALA A 38 -0.85 1.79 4.34
CA ALA A 38 0.18 2.67 3.77
C ALA A 38 -0.34 4.10 3.59
N GLN A 39 -1.58 4.28 3.14
CA GLN A 39 -2.25 5.58 3.09
C GLN A 39 -2.31 6.24 4.48
N LEU A 40 -2.70 5.49 5.52
CA LEU A 40 -2.73 6.01 6.89
C LEU A 40 -1.33 6.39 7.39
N ALA A 41 -0.30 5.60 7.07
CA ALA A 41 1.08 5.93 7.41
C ALA A 41 1.56 7.20 6.68
N LEU A 42 1.24 7.32 5.38
CA LEU A 42 1.51 8.52 4.59
C LEU A 42 0.84 9.77 5.18
N ASP A 43 -0.40 9.63 5.65
CA ASP A 43 -1.17 10.70 6.31
C ASP A 43 -0.71 10.98 7.76
N GLY A 44 0.34 10.31 8.24
CA GLY A 44 0.85 10.50 9.60
C GLY A 44 -0.03 9.90 10.70
N GLN A 45 -0.89 8.93 10.38
CA GLN A 45 -1.85 8.29 11.28
C GLN A 45 -1.40 6.89 11.74
N MET A 46 -0.20 6.80 12.31
CA MET A 46 0.49 5.54 12.63
C MET A 46 -0.31 4.62 13.57
N ASP A 47 -1.01 5.17 14.57
CA ASP A 47 -1.83 4.37 15.49
C ASP A 47 -3.01 3.71 14.78
N LYS A 48 -3.59 4.40 13.78
CA LYS A 48 -4.67 3.84 12.96
C LYS A 48 -4.13 2.82 11.97
N ALA A 49 -2.96 3.07 11.36
CA ALA A 49 -2.30 2.10 10.50
C ALA A 49 -2.03 0.78 11.26
N ARG A 50 -1.48 0.87 12.48
CA ARG A 50 -1.25 -0.30 13.34
C ARG A 50 -2.56 -1.00 13.72
N SER A 51 -3.57 -0.24 14.14
CA SER A 51 -4.90 -0.80 14.46
C SER A 51 -5.52 -1.53 13.27
N LEU A 52 -5.36 -0.99 12.06
CA LEU A 52 -5.83 -1.63 10.83
C LEU A 52 -5.07 -2.93 10.56
N LEU A 53 -3.74 -2.92 10.64
CA LEU A 53 -2.94 -4.14 10.43
C LEU A 53 -3.31 -5.24 11.45
N GLN A 54 -3.54 -4.88 12.72
CA GLN A 54 -4.03 -5.82 13.73
C GLN A 54 -5.40 -6.43 13.37
N LEU A 55 -6.32 -5.60 12.85
CA LEU A 55 -7.61 -6.09 12.37
C LEU A 55 -7.44 -7.05 11.18
N LEU A 56 -6.63 -6.68 10.18
CA LEU A 56 -6.36 -7.50 9.00
C LEU A 56 -5.75 -8.86 9.40
N ARG A 57 -4.79 -8.84 10.33
CA ARG A 57 -4.18 -10.03 10.91
C ARG A 57 -5.23 -10.92 11.60
N ALA A 58 -6.10 -10.32 12.41
CA ALA A 58 -7.14 -11.04 13.15
C ALA A 58 -8.18 -11.73 12.24
N ILE A 59 -8.44 -11.18 11.05
CA ILE A 59 -9.34 -11.79 10.06
C ILE A 59 -8.62 -12.72 9.05
N GLY A 60 -7.31 -12.92 9.19
CA GLY A 60 -6.52 -13.83 8.36
C GLY A 60 -6.08 -13.26 7.02
N THR A 61 -6.07 -11.93 6.87
CA THR A 61 -5.59 -11.23 5.67
C THR A 61 -4.07 -11.02 5.74
N ARG A 62 -3.42 -11.05 4.56
CA ARG A 62 -1.98 -10.79 4.40
C ARG A 62 -1.69 -9.31 4.69
N CYS A 63 -0.70 -9.05 5.55
CA CYS A 63 -0.37 -7.73 6.09
C CYS A 63 1.01 -7.21 5.64
N SER A 64 1.74 -7.96 4.82
CA SER A 64 3.04 -7.54 4.27
C SER A 64 3.24 -8.03 2.83
N LEU A 65 4.14 -7.37 2.09
CA LEU A 65 4.54 -7.82 0.74
C LEU A 65 5.10 -9.24 0.76
N LYS A 66 5.86 -9.59 1.80
CA LYS A 66 6.39 -10.94 2.00
C LYS A 66 5.28 -11.99 2.11
N GLU A 67 4.21 -11.70 2.84
CA GLU A 67 3.04 -12.59 2.96
C GLU A 67 2.22 -12.68 1.66
N MET A 68 2.27 -11.61 0.85
CA MET A 68 1.73 -11.57 -0.50
C MET A 68 2.56 -12.38 -1.50
N GLY A 69 3.85 -12.58 -1.23
CA GLY A 69 4.78 -13.34 -2.07
C GLY A 69 5.80 -12.47 -2.81
N ALA A 70 5.76 -11.15 -2.60
CA ALA A 70 6.66 -10.19 -3.20
C ALA A 70 7.86 -9.86 -2.29
N ASP A 71 9.01 -9.59 -2.90
CA ASP A 71 10.20 -9.09 -2.20
C ASP A 71 10.27 -7.57 -2.29
N LEU A 72 10.20 -6.89 -1.14
CA LEU A 72 10.33 -5.44 -1.02
C LEU A 72 11.68 -4.90 -1.54
N ASN A 73 12.72 -5.74 -1.60
CA ASN A 73 14.03 -5.37 -2.14
C ASN A 73 14.13 -5.57 -3.66
N SER A 74 13.11 -6.17 -4.30
CA SER A 74 13.07 -6.37 -5.74
C SER A 74 13.03 -5.02 -6.46
N PRO A 75 13.93 -4.77 -7.44
CA PRO A 75 13.87 -3.56 -8.26
C PRO A 75 12.50 -3.36 -8.94
N ALA A 76 11.82 -4.44 -9.32
CA ALA A 76 10.51 -4.38 -9.95
C ALA A 76 9.41 -3.90 -8.98
N ILE A 77 9.48 -4.32 -7.70
CA ILE A 77 8.55 -3.92 -6.65
C ILE A 77 8.81 -2.48 -6.22
N LEU A 78 10.08 -2.11 -6.02
CA LEU A 78 10.47 -0.73 -5.69
C LEU A 78 10.05 0.24 -6.80
N SER A 79 10.26 -0.11 -8.07
CA SER A 79 9.79 0.70 -9.21
C SER A 79 8.27 0.85 -9.20
N ALA A 80 7.53 -0.25 -8.98
CA ALA A 80 6.08 -0.23 -8.92
C ALA A 80 5.54 0.69 -7.81
N ILE A 81 6.10 0.60 -6.60
CA ILE A 81 5.72 1.46 -5.47
C ILE A 81 5.91 2.93 -5.85
N ARG A 82 7.05 3.28 -6.46
CA ARG A 82 7.34 4.66 -6.89
C ARG A 82 6.42 5.13 -8.02
N GLU A 83 6.13 4.26 -8.98
CA GLU A 83 5.21 4.53 -10.10
C GLU A 83 3.78 4.83 -9.63
N SER A 84 3.39 4.43 -8.41
CA SER A 84 2.07 4.73 -7.87
C SER A 84 1.78 6.23 -7.73
N GLU A 85 2.81 7.07 -7.58
CA GLU A 85 2.69 8.55 -7.59
C GLU A 85 1.97 9.07 -8.83
N HIS A 86 2.17 8.42 -9.98
CA HIS A 86 1.68 8.89 -11.27
C HIS A 86 0.33 8.28 -11.66
N LYS A 87 -0.32 7.55 -10.76
CA LYS A 87 -1.64 6.95 -11.03
C LYS A 87 -2.73 8.03 -11.01
N PRO A 88 -3.78 7.88 -11.83
CA PRO A 88 -4.87 8.85 -11.90
C PRO A 88 -5.47 9.19 -10.52
N ASP A 89 -5.59 8.18 -9.65
CA ASP A 89 -6.16 8.30 -8.30
C ASP A 89 -5.33 9.19 -7.34
N MET A 90 -4.09 9.53 -7.69
CA MET A 90 -3.24 10.46 -6.94
C MET A 90 -3.46 11.93 -7.32
N SER A 91 -4.23 12.21 -8.38
CA SER A 91 -4.34 13.56 -8.97
C SER A 91 -5.18 14.56 -8.15
N PHE A 92 -5.98 14.09 -7.19
CA PHE A 92 -6.95 14.91 -6.44
C PHE A 92 -6.71 14.90 -4.93
N LEU A 93 -5.47 14.64 -4.52
CA LEU A 93 -5.10 14.61 -3.11
C LEU A 93 -4.92 16.03 -2.55
N PRO A 94 -5.20 16.26 -1.25
CA PRO A 94 -5.22 17.59 -0.66
C PRO A 94 -3.84 18.24 -0.52
N TYR A 95 -2.77 17.51 -0.84
CA TYR A 95 -1.38 17.97 -0.81
C TYR A 95 -0.52 17.15 -1.80
N PRO A 96 0.63 17.69 -2.27
CA PRO A 96 1.54 16.95 -3.13
C PRO A 96 2.17 15.76 -2.41
N ILE A 97 2.20 14.61 -3.08
CA ILE A 97 2.82 13.38 -2.59
C ILE A 97 3.88 12.96 -3.60
N SER A 98 5.07 12.61 -3.10
CA SER A 98 6.19 12.13 -3.92
C SER A 98 6.38 10.62 -3.80
N ALA A 99 7.04 10.01 -4.78
CA ALA A 99 7.42 8.61 -4.75
C ALA A 99 8.25 8.22 -3.51
N ASP A 100 9.09 9.12 -2.99
CA ASP A 100 9.86 8.86 -1.76
C ASP A 100 8.95 8.81 -0.53
N MET A 101 7.97 9.71 -0.42
CA MET A 101 6.98 9.67 0.67
C MET A 101 6.16 8.38 0.65
N ILE A 102 5.78 7.92 -0.54
CA ILE A 102 5.05 6.65 -0.71
C ILE A 102 5.93 5.48 -0.29
N LEU A 103 7.20 5.46 -0.73
CA LEU A 103 8.14 4.41 -0.34
C LEU A 103 8.35 4.39 1.18
N ASP A 104 8.56 5.55 1.80
CA ASP A 104 8.72 5.66 3.25
C ASP A 104 7.49 5.15 4.01
N ALA A 105 6.29 5.47 3.53
CA ALA A 105 5.03 4.97 4.09
C ALA A 105 4.90 3.44 3.98
N VAL A 106 5.27 2.87 2.82
CA VAL A 106 5.30 1.41 2.63
C VAL A 106 6.32 0.77 3.57
N LEU A 107 7.54 1.31 3.67
CA LEU A 107 8.57 0.79 4.58
C LEU A 107 8.12 0.85 6.05
N LEU A 108 7.37 1.87 6.45
CA LEU A 108 6.78 1.98 7.78
C LEU A 108 5.76 0.86 8.02
N VAL A 109 4.86 0.61 7.08
CA VAL A 109 3.85 -0.45 7.19
C VAL A 109 4.47 -1.83 7.23
N GLU A 110 5.47 -2.10 6.39
CA GLU A 110 6.17 -3.39 6.39
C GLU A 110 6.83 -3.66 7.75
N ARG A 111 7.43 -2.64 8.39
CA ARG A 111 7.95 -2.77 9.76
C ARG A 111 6.85 -3.00 10.79
N MET A 112 5.75 -2.24 10.72
CA MET A 112 4.63 -2.42 11.64
C MET A 112 4.00 -3.81 11.53
N ALA A 113 3.94 -4.38 10.32
CA ALA A 113 3.38 -5.70 10.05
C ALA A 113 4.17 -6.84 10.71
N GLU A 114 5.47 -6.65 10.96
CA GLU A 114 6.30 -7.60 11.72
C GLU A 114 6.03 -7.54 13.23
N GLU A 115 5.45 -6.45 13.72
CA GLU A 115 5.17 -6.19 15.14
C GLU A 115 3.73 -6.59 15.56
N VAL A 116 2.84 -6.89 14.61
CA VAL A 116 1.39 -7.15 14.87
C VAL A 116 0.90 -8.56 14.57
#